data_AF-A0A1F6E3X1-F1
#
_entry.id   AF-A0A1F6E3X1-F1
#
_cell.length_a   1.000
_cell.length_b   1.000
_cell.length_c   1.000
_cell.angle_alpha   90.00
_cell.angle_beta   90.00
_cell.angle_gamma   90.00
#
_symmetry.space_group_name_H-M   'P 1'
#
loop_
_entity.id
_entity.type
_entity.pdbx_description
1 polymer ?
#
loop_
_entity_poly.entity_id
_entity_poly.type
_entity_poly.pdbx_seq_one_letter_code
_entity_poly.pdbx_strand_id
1 'polypeptide(L)'
;MRTLDDIIPPSRRQQPETAPPVSPPRPQRARRRFPLGTLIIVLFIIAVSTGALFYFASAEVRVTPLARTATVTNAPFTATAGAGELSFEVITVEKIATQSVKSSGTKAVSASASGTITVYNTQTRSQALVATTRFQTPSGLIFRTPKAIVVPSAKGGAPGQLTITVVADKPGSEYNIGPTSFVLPGFSGDPQYTQVTAKSTSSMTGGASGNEPVVAPETESATRAALMNSLENELLAELTGHVPQGYVLLAGATETTYAPLSTTAGANSDLGEVREQGTMRGVVLPNALLAKAIATAALADYHDESVTLEEENELILKPSATLPLPDDEKFFFTLSGTAAIVSSIEPSRISAAIAGKSRAEAELILKQYPEVEEAVLILRPFWRSVFPDDPSKISVETLKGASR
;
A
#
# COMPACT_ATOMS: atom_id res chain seq x y z
N MET A 1 100.06 15.90 32.33
CA MET A 1 101.38 16.18 31.73
C MET A 1 101.86 14.94 30.99
N ARG A 2 102.60 15.14 29.89
CA ARG A 2 103.08 14.19 28.84
C ARG A 2 102.17 14.15 27.60
N THR A 3 102.06 15.23 26.84
CA THR A 3 102.92 15.66 25.70
C THR A 3 103.01 14.61 24.59
N LEU A 4 102.25 14.89 23.52
CA LEU A 4 102.30 14.24 22.21
C LEU A 4 103.56 14.70 21.49
N ASP A 5 104.33 13.73 21.00
CA ASP A 5 105.49 13.97 20.16
C ASP A 5 105.09 14.24 18.72
N ASP A 6 105.72 15.31 18.24
CA ASP A 6 105.85 15.80 16.88
C ASP A 6 106.59 14.79 15.98
N ILE A 7 106.36 14.85 14.66
CA ILE A 7 107.32 14.55 13.57
C ILE A 7 106.58 14.82 12.23
N ILE A 8 107.05 15.85 11.52
CA ILE A 8 106.75 16.18 10.12
C ILE A 8 107.90 15.60 9.22
N PRO A 9 107.82 15.61 7.87
CA PRO A 9 107.77 14.44 7.00
C PRO A 9 109.06 14.23 6.18
N PRO A 10 109.09 13.24 5.26
CA PRO A 10 109.84 13.46 4.02
C PRO A 10 109.06 13.11 2.74
N SER A 11 109.00 14.11 1.87
CA SER A 11 109.25 14.12 0.42
C SER A 11 109.07 12.85 -0.43
N ARG A 12 107.98 12.88 -1.22
CA ARG A 12 107.90 12.69 -2.69
C ARG A 12 108.92 11.75 -3.37
N ARG A 13 108.42 10.59 -3.84
CA ARG A 13 108.93 9.91 -5.04
C ARG A 13 107.80 9.72 -6.05
N GLN A 14 108.03 10.18 -7.28
CA GLN A 14 107.21 9.89 -8.45
C GLN A 14 107.55 8.49 -8.97
N GLN A 15 106.53 7.75 -9.44
CA GLN A 15 106.68 6.49 -10.18
C GLN A 15 105.81 6.56 -11.45
N PRO A 16 106.22 5.91 -12.57
CA PRO A 16 105.82 6.30 -13.92
C PRO A 16 104.43 5.82 -14.33
N GLU A 17 103.83 6.64 -15.18
CA GLU A 17 102.54 6.49 -15.84
C GLU A 17 102.53 5.27 -16.78
N THR A 18 101.65 4.31 -16.51
CA THR A 18 101.36 3.19 -17.42
C THR A 18 100.06 3.47 -18.15
N ALA A 19 100.10 3.46 -19.48
CA ALA A 19 98.95 3.77 -20.34
C ALA A 19 97.78 2.80 -20.13
N PRO A 20 96.53 3.28 -20.02
CA PRO A 20 95.35 2.42 -19.88
C PRO A 20 94.91 1.82 -21.24
N PRO A 21 94.22 0.66 -21.22
CA PRO A 21 93.75 -0.02 -22.42
C PRO A 21 92.62 0.76 -23.10
N VAL A 22 92.57 0.67 -24.43
CA VAL A 22 91.57 1.31 -25.29
C VAL A 22 90.20 0.65 -25.09
N SER A 23 89.29 1.40 -24.46
CA SER A 23 87.86 1.06 -24.31
C SER A 23 87.13 1.13 -25.66
N PRO A 24 86.19 0.21 -25.98
CA PRO A 24 85.34 0.36 -27.14
C PRO A 24 84.47 1.63 -27.00
N PRO A 25 84.09 2.28 -28.12
CA PRO A 25 83.34 3.52 -28.08
C PRO A 25 81.98 3.29 -27.40
N ARG A 26 81.77 3.96 -26.26
CA ARG A 26 80.44 4.04 -25.62
C ARG A 26 79.45 4.61 -26.64
N PRO A 27 78.31 3.94 -26.92
CA PRO A 27 77.26 4.56 -27.71
C PRO A 27 76.83 5.83 -27.00
N GLN A 28 76.94 6.97 -27.68
CA GLN A 28 76.42 8.23 -27.18
C GLN A 28 74.93 8.03 -26.91
N ARG A 29 74.53 8.07 -25.64
CA ARG A 29 73.11 8.10 -25.27
C ARG A 29 72.51 9.34 -25.92
N ALA A 30 71.79 9.14 -27.02
CA ALA A 30 71.01 10.19 -27.65
C ALA A 30 70.14 10.82 -26.56
N ARG A 31 70.37 12.10 -26.29
CA ARG A 31 69.58 12.89 -25.35
C ARG A 31 68.15 12.88 -25.93
N ARG A 32 67.30 11.98 -25.45
CA ARG A 32 65.87 11.95 -25.79
C ARG A 32 65.30 13.30 -25.38
N ARG A 33 65.22 14.24 -26.32
CA ARG A 33 64.41 15.43 -26.18
C ARG A 33 62.98 14.90 -26.05
N PHE A 34 62.36 15.06 -24.88
CA PHE A 34 60.94 14.77 -24.75
C PHE A 34 60.22 15.53 -25.87
N PRO A 35 59.49 14.86 -26.77
CA PRO A 35 58.83 15.55 -27.86
C PRO A 35 57.84 16.53 -27.26
N LEU A 36 57.97 17.82 -27.59
CA LEU A 36 57.08 18.86 -27.08
C LEU A 36 55.59 18.51 -27.36
N GLY A 37 55.32 17.78 -28.44
CA GLY A 37 53.98 17.25 -28.76
C GLY A 37 53.43 16.28 -27.72
N THR A 38 54.24 15.37 -27.17
CA THR A 38 53.81 14.50 -26.05
C THR A 38 53.49 15.28 -24.78
N LEU A 39 54.24 16.35 -24.49
CA LEU A 39 53.96 17.22 -23.35
C LEU A 39 52.60 17.93 -23.53
N ILE A 40 52.32 18.44 -24.73
CA ILE A 40 51.05 19.12 -25.06
C ILE A 40 49.87 18.14 -24.96
N ILE A 41 50.01 16.91 -25.48
CA ILE A 41 48.97 15.88 -25.38
C ILE A 41 48.70 15.50 -23.93
N VAL A 42 49.73 15.34 -23.11
CA VAL A 42 49.57 15.04 -21.67
C VAL A 42 48.87 16.19 -20.95
N LEU A 43 49.26 17.45 -21.23
CA LEU A 43 48.58 18.62 -20.66
C LEU A 43 47.12 18.72 -21.10
N PHE A 44 46.82 18.41 -22.36
CA PHE A 44 45.45 18.38 -22.86
C PHE A 44 44.62 17.28 -22.16
N ILE A 45 45.16 16.07 -22.01
CA ILE A 45 44.49 14.99 -21.28
C ILE A 45 44.27 15.38 -19.82
N ILE A 46 45.24 16.01 -19.16
CA ILE A 46 45.09 16.51 -17.79
C ILE A 46 43.99 17.57 -17.74
N ALA A 47 44.01 18.57 -18.63
CA ALA A 47 42.99 19.63 -18.66
C ALA A 47 41.59 19.06 -18.92
N VAL A 48 41.43 18.13 -19.86
CA VAL A 48 40.16 17.46 -20.14
C VAL A 48 39.72 16.59 -18.95
N SER A 49 40.64 15.83 -18.34
CA SER A 49 40.35 14.98 -17.18
C SER A 49 39.94 15.81 -15.96
N THR A 50 40.66 16.90 -15.70
CA THR A 50 40.33 17.86 -14.64
C THR A 50 38.98 18.52 -14.93
N GLY A 51 38.74 18.98 -16.16
CA GLY A 51 37.44 19.54 -16.57
C GLY A 51 36.29 18.56 -16.39
N ALA A 52 36.49 17.29 -16.78
CA ALA A 52 35.52 16.23 -16.56
C ALA A 52 35.28 15.98 -15.07
N LEU A 53 36.33 15.92 -14.23
CA LEU A 53 36.21 15.76 -12.79
C LEU A 53 35.43 16.90 -12.11
N PHE A 54 35.57 18.14 -12.60
CA PHE A 54 34.77 19.28 -12.12
C PHE A 54 33.32 19.23 -12.61
N TYR A 55 33.09 18.78 -13.85
CA TYR A 55 31.76 18.69 -14.43
C TYR A 55 30.90 17.57 -13.80
N PHE A 56 31.50 16.41 -13.53
CA PHE A 56 30.87 15.24 -12.91
C PHE A 56 30.90 15.25 -11.37
N ALA A 57 31.25 16.39 -10.77
CA ALA A 57 31.29 16.48 -9.33
C ALA A 57 29.87 16.43 -8.75
N SER A 58 29.69 15.54 -7.77
CA SER A 58 28.43 15.30 -7.08
C SER A 58 28.62 15.32 -5.57
N ALA A 59 27.53 15.50 -4.83
CA ALA A 59 27.54 15.37 -3.39
C ALA A 59 26.41 14.46 -2.93
N GLU A 60 26.63 13.80 -1.81
CA GLU A 60 25.67 12.93 -1.16
C GLU A 60 25.58 13.37 0.30
N VAL A 61 24.36 13.59 0.78
CA VAL A 61 24.09 13.96 2.16
C VAL A 61 23.15 12.93 2.74
N ARG A 62 23.65 12.19 3.73
CA ARG A 62 22.83 11.23 4.46
C ARG A 62 22.32 11.89 5.72
N VAL A 63 21.02 11.91 5.91
CA VAL A 63 20.39 12.61 7.03
C VAL A 63 19.63 11.60 7.88
N THR A 64 19.92 11.60 9.17
CA THR A 64 19.16 10.85 10.17
C THR A 64 18.11 11.81 10.74
N PRO A 65 16.81 11.55 10.52
CA PRO A 65 15.75 12.37 11.06
C PRO A 65 15.64 12.20 12.56
N LEU A 66 15.21 13.27 13.25
CA LEU A 66 14.93 13.20 14.67
C LEU A 66 13.76 12.25 14.94
N ALA A 67 14.02 11.22 15.75
CA ALA A 67 13.01 10.27 16.21
C ALA A 67 12.65 10.54 17.68
N ARG A 68 11.36 10.51 18.01
CA ARG A 68 10.83 10.61 19.36
C ARG A 68 9.86 9.48 19.62
N THR A 69 9.88 8.95 20.83
CA THR A 69 8.94 7.93 21.28
C THR A 69 7.80 8.57 22.05
N ALA A 70 6.56 8.34 21.63
CA ALA A 70 5.36 8.73 22.36
C ALA A 70 4.62 7.49 22.86
N THR A 71 4.30 7.47 24.16
CA THR A 71 3.50 6.38 24.75
C THR A 71 2.09 6.89 25.02
N VAL A 72 1.09 6.20 24.48
CA VAL A 72 -0.33 6.51 24.66
C VAL A 72 -1.01 5.38 25.41
N THR A 73 -1.90 5.72 26.35
CA THR A 73 -2.68 4.74 27.12
C THR A 73 -4.15 5.08 27.05
N ASN A 74 -4.91 4.30 26.26
CA ASN A 74 -6.34 4.51 26.00
C ASN A 74 -6.67 5.97 25.61
N ALA A 75 -5.78 6.62 24.86
CA ALA A 75 -5.95 8.02 24.48
C ALA A 75 -7.06 8.10 23.42
N PRO A 76 -8.11 8.93 23.61
CA PRO A 76 -9.23 9.02 22.69
C PRO A 76 -8.87 9.87 21.47
N PHE A 77 -9.27 9.39 20.30
CA PHE A 77 -9.13 10.08 19.02
C PHE A 77 -10.45 10.06 18.26
N THR A 78 -10.63 11.07 17.40
CA THR A 78 -11.76 11.15 16.46
C THR A 78 -11.21 11.37 15.07
N ALA A 79 -11.53 10.47 14.15
CA ALA A 79 -11.29 10.66 12.73
C ALA A 79 -12.58 11.01 12.00
N THR A 80 -12.47 11.74 10.89
CA THR A 80 -13.61 12.17 10.07
C THR A 80 -13.45 11.72 8.63
N ALA A 81 -14.54 11.38 7.96
CA ALA A 81 -14.49 11.10 6.53
C ALA A 81 -14.12 12.38 5.75
N GLY A 82 -13.08 12.33 4.91
CA GLY A 82 -12.66 13.47 4.09
C GLY A 82 -11.79 14.51 4.83
N ALA A 83 -12.15 15.79 4.74
CA ALA A 83 -11.32 16.91 5.19
C ALA A 83 -11.52 17.24 6.69
N GLY A 84 -10.78 16.57 7.55
CA GLY A 84 -10.63 16.93 8.96
C GLY A 84 -9.18 16.83 9.43
N GLU A 85 -8.94 17.08 10.72
CA GLU A 85 -7.59 17.04 11.31
C GLU A 85 -6.96 15.64 11.26
N LEU A 86 -7.80 14.60 11.39
CA LEU A 86 -7.45 13.22 11.13
C LEU A 86 -8.53 12.61 10.24
N SER A 87 -8.17 12.31 9.00
CA SER A 87 -9.08 11.60 8.10
C SER A 87 -8.93 10.08 8.22
N PHE A 88 -9.96 9.34 7.79
CA PHE A 88 -9.89 7.89 7.67
C PHE A 88 -10.49 7.43 6.35
N GLU A 89 -10.07 6.26 5.90
CA GLU A 89 -10.68 5.53 4.79
C GLU A 89 -11.00 4.10 5.21
N VAL A 90 -12.03 3.53 4.58
CA VAL A 90 -12.48 2.16 4.84
C VAL A 90 -12.19 1.32 3.61
N ILE A 91 -11.45 0.23 3.81
CA ILE A 91 -11.16 -0.77 2.79
C ILE A 91 -11.97 -2.01 3.11
N THR A 92 -12.58 -2.62 2.09
CA THR A 92 -13.31 -3.88 2.24
C THR A 92 -12.82 -4.86 1.18
N VAL A 93 -12.47 -6.07 1.61
CA VAL A 93 -12.10 -7.18 0.75
C VAL A 93 -12.98 -8.38 1.09
N GLU A 94 -13.26 -9.21 0.09
CA GLU A 94 -14.13 -10.36 0.23
C GLU A 94 -13.57 -11.56 -0.53
N LYS A 95 -13.64 -12.73 0.10
CA LYS A 95 -13.12 -13.97 -0.46
C LYS A 95 -14.01 -15.15 -0.11
N ILE A 96 -14.12 -16.08 -1.04
CA ILE A 96 -14.81 -17.35 -0.83
C ILE A 96 -13.76 -18.45 -0.77
N ALA A 97 -13.70 -19.16 0.36
CA ALA A 97 -12.89 -20.35 0.50
C ALA A 97 -13.77 -21.59 0.42
N THR A 98 -13.24 -22.65 -0.18
CA THR A 98 -13.96 -23.90 -0.37
C THR A 98 -13.11 -25.09 0.05
N GLN A 99 -13.75 -26.11 0.63
CA GLN A 99 -13.08 -27.36 0.99
C GLN A 99 -13.97 -28.54 0.64
N SER A 100 -13.38 -29.49 -0.11
CA SER A 100 -14.03 -30.75 -0.44
C SER A 100 -13.99 -31.72 0.75
N VAL A 101 -15.15 -32.27 1.09
CA VAL A 101 -15.33 -33.23 2.18
C VAL A 101 -16.17 -34.40 1.73
N LYS A 102 -15.99 -35.56 2.39
CA LYS A 102 -16.75 -36.76 2.06
C LYS A 102 -18.23 -36.55 2.38
N SER A 103 -19.08 -36.84 1.41
CA SER A 103 -20.53 -36.82 1.57
C SER A 103 -21.01 -38.01 2.42
N SER A 104 -22.00 -37.77 3.27
CA SER A 104 -22.72 -38.78 4.04
C SER A 104 -23.93 -39.36 3.28
N GLY A 105 -24.20 -38.88 2.07
CA GLY A 105 -25.28 -39.33 1.18
C GLY A 105 -25.79 -38.18 0.30
N THR A 106 -26.67 -38.46 -0.66
CA THR A 106 -27.25 -37.41 -1.51
C THR A 106 -28.68 -37.09 -1.08
N LYS A 107 -29.03 -35.81 -1.02
CA LYS A 107 -30.40 -35.35 -0.86
C LYS A 107 -30.89 -34.72 -2.16
N ALA A 108 -32.05 -35.17 -2.62
CA ALA A 108 -32.74 -34.47 -3.70
C ALA A 108 -33.18 -33.10 -3.18
N VAL A 109 -32.60 -32.05 -3.73
CA VAL A 109 -32.97 -30.67 -3.47
C VAL A 109 -33.74 -30.13 -4.67
N SER A 110 -34.85 -29.45 -4.36
CA SER A 110 -35.70 -28.79 -5.33
C SER A 110 -36.19 -27.51 -4.67
N ALA A 111 -35.33 -26.50 -4.68
CA ALA A 111 -35.57 -25.19 -4.08
C ALA A 111 -35.61 -24.11 -5.17
N SER A 112 -36.63 -23.25 -5.09
CA SER A 112 -36.75 -22.09 -5.98
C SER A 112 -36.04 -20.88 -5.37
N ALA A 113 -35.26 -20.17 -6.18
CA ALA A 113 -34.65 -18.92 -5.74
C ALA A 113 -35.71 -17.89 -5.35
N SER A 114 -35.43 -17.06 -4.36
CA SER A 114 -36.32 -15.99 -3.92
C SER A 114 -35.56 -14.70 -3.68
N GLY A 115 -36.27 -13.59 -3.70
CA GLY A 115 -35.72 -12.29 -3.38
C GLY A 115 -36.76 -11.19 -3.54
N THR A 116 -36.34 -9.95 -3.38
CA THR A 116 -37.22 -8.79 -3.42
C THR A 116 -37.06 -8.00 -4.72
N ILE A 117 -38.19 -7.57 -5.28
CA ILE A 117 -38.24 -6.64 -6.40
C ILE A 117 -39.11 -5.46 -6.05
N THR A 118 -38.78 -4.30 -6.60
CA THR A 118 -39.65 -3.12 -6.58
C THR A 118 -40.35 -3.01 -7.92
N VAL A 119 -41.67 -3.04 -7.89
CA VAL A 119 -42.53 -2.86 -9.07
C VAL A 119 -42.92 -1.39 -9.17
N TYR A 120 -42.77 -0.82 -10.35
CA TYR A 120 -43.06 0.57 -10.70
C TYR A 120 -44.24 0.64 -11.66
N ASN A 121 -45.12 1.60 -11.44
CA ASN A 121 -46.29 1.88 -12.27
C ASN A 121 -46.32 3.37 -12.63
N THR A 122 -46.15 3.69 -13.91
CA THR A 122 -46.21 5.08 -14.42
C THR A 122 -47.63 5.51 -14.82
N GLN A 123 -48.62 4.62 -14.71
CA GLN A 123 -50.01 4.92 -15.06
C GLN A 123 -50.68 5.85 -14.06
N THR A 124 -51.68 6.59 -14.53
CA THR A 124 -52.55 7.42 -13.67
C THR A 124 -53.56 6.58 -12.86
N ARG A 125 -53.65 5.27 -13.10
CA ARG A 125 -54.48 4.30 -12.38
C ARG A 125 -53.62 3.26 -11.66
N SER A 126 -54.13 2.70 -10.57
CA SER A 126 -53.48 1.58 -9.89
C SER A 126 -53.48 0.33 -10.79
N GLN A 127 -52.44 -0.47 -10.67
CA GLN A 127 -52.31 -1.73 -11.40
C GLN A 127 -52.45 -2.90 -10.43
N ALA A 128 -53.54 -3.64 -10.53
CA ALA A 128 -53.68 -4.92 -9.86
C ALA A 128 -52.89 -6.00 -10.60
N LEU A 129 -52.10 -6.78 -9.88
CA LEU A 129 -51.39 -7.96 -10.38
C LEU A 129 -51.87 -9.16 -9.58
N VAL A 130 -52.31 -10.20 -10.27
CA VAL A 130 -52.82 -11.43 -9.64
C VAL A 130 -51.68 -12.23 -9.02
N ALA A 131 -52.00 -13.13 -8.09
CA ALA A 131 -51.05 -14.12 -7.64
C ALA A 131 -50.48 -14.89 -8.84
N THR A 132 -49.22 -15.28 -8.76
CA THR A 132 -48.46 -15.98 -9.81
C THR A 132 -48.16 -15.17 -11.09
N THR A 133 -48.37 -13.84 -11.07
CA THR A 133 -47.95 -12.94 -12.16
C THR A 133 -46.48 -13.15 -12.49
N ARG A 134 -46.16 -13.25 -13.79
CA ARG A 134 -44.81 -13.51 -14.29
C ARG A 134 -44.00 -12.22 -14.40
N PHE A 135 -42.79 -12.26 -13.85
CA PHE A 135 -41.74 -11.25 -13.99
C PHE A 135 -40.57 -11.92 -14.70
N GLN A 136 -40.23 -11.45 -15.90
CA GLN A 136 -39.23 -12.05 -16.76
C GLN A 136 -37.97 -11.19 -16.79
N THR A 137 -36.80 -11.80 -16.57
CA THR A 137 -35.50 -11.15 -16.72
C THR A 137 -35.12 -10.98 -18.19
N PRO A 138 -34.12 -10.15 -18.54
CA PRO A 138 -33.57 -10.08 -19.89
C PRO A 138 -33.04 -11.44 -20.39
N SER A 139 -32.56 -12.30 -19.48
CA SER A 139 -32.12 -13.67 -19.77
C SER A 139 -33.26 -14.68 -19.94
N GLY A 140 -34.52 -14.25 -19.83
CA GLY A 140 -35.71 -15.10 -20.02
C GLY A 140 -36.12 -15.91 -18.79
N LEU A 141 -35.48 -15.71 -17.63
CA LEU A 141 -35.83 -16.39 -16.39
C LEU A 141 -37.11 -15.78 -15.79
N ILE A 142 -38.02 -16.64 -15.33
CA ILE A 142 -39.34 -16.24 -14.84
C ILE A 142 -39.40 -16.34 -13.32
N PHE A 143 -39.80 -15.25 -12.68
CA PHE A 143 -40.14 -15.16 -11.26
C PHE A 143 -41.62 -14.82 -11.10
N ARG A 144 -42.20 -15.20 -9.96
CA ARG A 144 -43.63 -15.03 -9.69
C ARG A 144 -43.88 -14.45 -8.32
N THR A 145 -44.88 -13.57 -8.26
CA THR A 145 -45.41 -13.10 -6.97
C THR A 145 -46.28 -14.19 -6.32
N PRO A 146 -46.06 -14.57 -5.05
CA PRO A 146 -46.89 -15.56 -4.36
C PRO A 146 -48.31 -15.07 -4.06
N LYS A 147 -48.50 -13.75 -3.97
CA LYS A 147 -49.77 -13.12 -3.58
C LYS A 147 -50.21 -12.11 -4.63
N ALA A 148 -51.52 -11.85 -4.67
CA ALA A 148 -52.05 -10.73 -5.44
C ALA A 148 -51.62 -9.41 -4.79
N ILE A 149 -51.30 -8.42 -5.61
CA ILE A 149 -50.81 -7.12 -5.18
C ILE A 149 -51.46 -6.01 -6.00
N VAL A 150 -51.48 -4.80 -5.45
CA VAL A 150 -51.97 -3.62 -6.16
C VAL A 150 -50.89 -2.56 -6.10
N VAL A 151 -50.28 -2.27 -7.25
CA VAL A 151 -49.27 -1.23 -7.38
C VAL A 151 -49.99 0.13 -7.51
N PRO A 152 -49.67 1.11 -6.65
CA PRO A 152 -50.30 2.44 -6.71
C PRO A 152 -50.14 3.11 -8.08
N SER A 153 -50.99 4.09 -8.39
CA SER A 153 -50.80 4.96 -9.55
C SER A 153 -49.63 5.93 -9.35
N ALA A 154 -49.11 6.47 -10.45
CA ALA A 154 -48.19 7.59 -10.44
C ALA A 154 -48.83 8.84 -9.81
N LYS A 155 -48.04 9.58 -9.02
CA LYS A 155 -48.45 10.85 -8.38
C LYS A 155 -47.36 11.90 -8.59
N GLY A 156 -47.77 13.09 -9.04
CA GLY A 156 -46.86 14.25 -9.15
C GLY A 156 -45.64 14.02 -10.05
N GLY A 157 -45.76 13.18 -11.08
CA GLY A 157 -44.66 12.85 -11.99
C GLY A 157 -43.76 11.69 -11.52
N ALA A 158 -43.92 11.21 -10.29
CA ALA A 158 -43.21 10.02 -9.79
C ALA A 158 -44.05 8.75 -10.02
N PRO A 159 -43.43 7.63 -10.46
CA PRO A 159 -44.13 6.35 -10.59
C PRO A 159 -44.59 5.84 -9.22
N GLY A 160 -45.78 5.23 -9.18
CA GLY A 160 -46.20 4.46 -8.01
C GLY A 160 -45.29 3.25 -7.86
N GLN A 161 -44.91 2.90 -6.63
CA GLN A 161 -43.99 1.80 -6.37
C GLN A 161 -44.48 0.88 -5.26
N LEU A 162 -44.16 -0.41 -5.36
CA LEU A 162 -44.40 -1.41 -4.34
C LEU A 162 -43.30 -2.47 -4.35
N THR A 163 -42.65 -2.68 -3.21
CA THR A 163 -41.65 -3.75 -3.03
C THR A 163 -42.33 -5.04 -2.59
N ILE A 164 -42.01 -6.12 -3.28
CA ILE A 164 -42.62 -7.43 -3.07
C ILE A 164 -41.56 -8.53 -3.10
N THR A 165 -41.88 -9.67 -2.47
CA THR A 165 -41.09 -10.89 -2.62
C THR A 165 -41.56 -11.67 -3.84
N VAL A 166 -40.61 -12.16 -4.65
CA VAL A 166 -40.87 -13.07 -5.77
C VAL A 166 -40.08 -14.35 -5.61
N VAL A 167 -40.61 -15.42 -6.22
CA VAL A 167 -40.03 -16.77 -6.21
C VAL A 167 -39.88 -17.27 -7.64
N ALA A 168 -38.79 -17.95 -7.93
CA ALA A 168 -38.53 -18.55 -9.25
C ALA A 168 -39.63 -19.54 -9.66
N ASP A 169 -40.01 -19.50 -10.95
CA ASP A 169 -41.00 -20.42 -11.54
C ASP A 169 -40.57 -21.88 -11.49
N LYS A 170 -39.26 -22.13 -11.50
CA LYS A 170 -38.66 -23.47 -11.40
C LYS A 170 -37.55 -23.50 -10.36
N PRO A 171 -37.31 -24.67 -9.74
CA PRO A 171 -36.12 -24.89 -8.93
C PRO A 171 -34.88 -24.94 -9.82
N GLY A 172 -33.74 -24.46 -9.32
CA GLY A 172 -32.49 -24.47 -10.07
C GLY A 172 -31.53 -23.36 -9.68
N SER A 173 -30.23 -23.65 -9.75
CA SER A 173 -29.18 -22.68 -9.43
C SER A 173 -29.05 -21.58 -10.47
N GLU A 174 -29.56 -21.81 -11.69
CA GLU A 174 -29.66 -20.82 -12.76
C GLU A 174 -30.56 -19.63 -12.40
N TYR A 175 -31.43 -19.77 -11.39
CA TYR A 175 -32.27 -18.69 -10.86
C TYR A 175 -31.58 -17.86 -9.77
N ASN A 176 -30.36 -18.22 -9.35
CA ASN A 176 -29.55 -17.40 -8.45
C ASN A 176 -28.85 -16.29 -9.25
N ILE A 177 -29.53 -15.15 -9.37
CA ILE A 177 -29.09 -14.03 -10.22
C ILE A 177 -28.77 -12.79 -9.39
N GLY A 178 -27.83 -11.98 -9.88
CA GLY A 178 -27.56 -10.65 -9.31
C GLY A 178 -28.71 -9.65 -9.55
N PRO A 179 -28.55 -8.40 -9.10
CA PRO A 179 -29.52 -7.32 -9.32
C PRO A 179 -29.84 -7.13 -10.81
N THR A 180 -31.12 -7.07 -11.17
CA THR A 180 -31.55 -6.97 -12.57
C THR A 180 -32.92 -6.31 -12.72
N SER A 181 -33.32 -6.04 -13.97
CA SER A 181 -34.64 -5.51 -14.32
C SER A 181 -35.57 -6.64 -14.77
N PHE A 182 -36.87 -6.42 -14.66
CA PHE A 182 -37.90 -7.38 -15.02
C PHE A 182 -38.99 -6.73 -15.85
N VAL A 183 -39.47 -7.47 -16.85
CA VAL A 183 -40.66 -7.13 -17.65
C VAL A 183 -41.80 -8.07 -17.32
N LEU A 184 -43.04 -7.61 -17.51
CA LEU A 184 -44.22 -8.46 -17.34
C LEU A 184 -44.67 -8.96 -18.72
N PRO A 185 -44.28 -10.19 -19.13
CA PRO A 185 -44.62 -10.70 -20.47
C PRO A 185 -46.12 -10.80 -20.71
N GLY A 186 -46.93 -10.91 -19.65
CA GLY A 186 -48.39 -10.92 -19.74
C GLY A 186 -49.01 -9.62 -20.27
N PHE A 187 -48.25 -8.52 -20.34
CA PHE A 187 -48.68 -7.26 -20.95
C PHE A 187 -48.11 -7.05 -22.36
N SER A 188 -47.40 -8.03 -22.92
CA SER A 188 -46.81 -7.86 -24.26
C SER A 188 -47.87 -7.54 -25.30
N GLY A 189 -47.67 -6.46 -26.06
CA GLY A 189 -48.64 -5.94 -27.03
C GLY A 189 -49.58 -4.85 -26.47
N ASP A 190 -49.66 -4.71 -25.15
CA ASP A 190 -50.43 -3.66 -24.48
C ASP A 190 -49.55 -2.47 -24.05
N PRO A 191 -50.12 -1.26 -23.93
CA PRO A 191 -49.41 -0.09 -23.38
C PRO A 191 -48.87 -0.31 -21.96
N GLN A 192 -49.46 -1.24 -21.21
CA GLN A 192 -49.02 -1.63 -19.87
C GLN A 192 -47.60 -2.22 -19.84
N TYR A 193 -47.13 -2.78 -20.96
CA TYR A 193 -45.81 -3.41 -21.04
C TYR A 193 -44.65 -2.47 -20.72
N THR A 194 -44.76 -1.20 -21.15
CA THR A 194 -43.74 -0.17 -20.91
C THR A 194 -44.04 0.68 -19.68
N GLN A 195 -45.28 0.63 -19.18
CA GLN A 195 -45.74 1.45 -18.06
C GLN A 195 -45.65 0.75 -16.70
N VAL A 196 -45.56 -0.58 -16.69
CA VAL A 196 -45.42 -1.39 -15.47
C VAL A 196 -44.16 -2.24 -15.59
N THR A 197 -43.15 -1.90 -14.81
CA THR A 197 -41.81 -2.53 -14.85
C THR A 197 -41.35 -2.87 -13.44
N ALA A 198 -40.40 -3.78 -13.27
CA ALA A 198 -39.82 -4.04 -11.94
C ALA A 198 -38.30 -4.14 -11.97
N LYS A 199 -37.66 -3.96 -10.82
CA LYS A 199 -36.21 -4.05 -10.65
C LYS A 199 -35.85 -4.64 -9.29
N SER A 200 -34.80 -5.46 -9.23
CA SER A 200 -34.14 -5.84 -7.98
C SER A 200 -32.88 -5.00 -7.76
N THR A 201 -32.63 -4.64 -6.50
CA THR A 201 -31.38 -4.05 -6.03
C THR A 201 -30.50 -5.07 -5.30
N SER A 202 -31.07 -6.20 -4.90
CA SER A 202 -30.40 -7.32 -4.24
C SER A 202 -30.46 -8.57 -5.11
N SER A 203 -29.54 -9.51 -4.88
CA SER A 203 -29.51 -10.79 -5.59
C SER A 203 -30.69 -11.69 -5.22
N MET A 204 -31.11 -12.53 -6.16
CA MET A 204 -32.01 -13.66 -5.92
C MET A 204 -31.17 -14.86 -5.49
N THR A 205 -31.54 -15.55 -4.42
CA THR A 205 -30.74 -16.65 -3.85
C THR A 205 -31.62 -17.82 -3.41
N GLY A 206 -30.99 -18.98 -3.18
CA GLY A 206 -31.66 -20.19 -2.66
C GLY A 206 -32.23 -21.13 -3.74
N GLY A 207 -31.96 -20.89 -5.02
CA GLY A 207 -32.29 -21.79 -6.11
C GLY A 207 -31.35 -23.00 -6.16
N ALA A 208 -31.90 -24.21 -6.12
CA ALA A 208 -31.16 -25.47 -6.24
C ALA A 208 -32.05 -26.54 -6.88
N SER A 209 -31.47 -27.36 -7.76
CA SER A 209 -32.17 -28.49 -8.39
C SER A 209 -31.15 -29.61 -8.64
N GLY A 210 -31.45 -30.81 -8.15
CA GLY A 210 -30.61 -32.00 -8.35
C GLY A 210 -30.35 -32.76 -7.06
N ASN A 211 -29.37 -33.67 -7.12
CA ASN A 211 -28.87 -34.39 -5.95
C ASN A 211 -27.69 -33.60 -5.37
N GLU A 212 -27.89 -32.96 -4.22
CA GLU A 212 -26.78 -32.34 -3.49
C GLU A 212 -26.18 -33.36 -2.52
N PRO A 213 -24.85 -33.46 -2.47
CA PRO A 213 -24.18 -34.22 -1.43
C PRO A 213 -24.46 -33.58 -0.07
N VAL A 214 -25.06 -34.35 0.83
CA VAL A 214 -25.20 -34.01 2.23
C VAL A 214 -23.86 -34.28 2.90
N VAL A 215 -23.41 -33.34 3.71
CA VAL A 215 -22.25 -33.48 4.58
C VAL A 215 -22.79 -33.68 6.00
N ALA A 216 -22.13 -34.53 6.79
CA ALA A 216 -22.50 -34.69 8.19
C ALA A 216 -22.33 -33.33 8.91
N PRO A 217 -23.30 -32.88 9.73
CA PRO A 217 -23.26 -31.55 10.36
C PRO A 217 -21.97 -31.29 11.16
N GLU A 218 -21.43 -32.31 11.83
CA GLU A 218 -20.16 -32.23 12.56
C GLU A 218 -18.97 -31.96 11.63
N THR A 219 -18.92 -32.66 10.48
CA THR A 219 -17.90 -32.45 9.45
C THR A 219 -18.05 -31.08 8.82
N GLU A 220 -19.26 -30.64 8.48
CA GLU A 220 -19.50 -29.31 7.91
C GLU A 220 -19.05 -28.20 8.87
N SER A 221 -19.41 -28.30 10.15
CA SER A 221 -19.02 -27.32 11.18
C SER A 221 -17.50 -27.26 11.36
N ALA A 222 -16.83 -28.41 11.49
CA ALA A 222 -15.37 -28.46 11.61
C ALA A 222 -14.65 -27.91 10.37
N THR A 223 -15.18 -28.21 9.18
CA THR A 223 -14.66 -27.72 7.89
C THR A 223 -14.82 -26.22 7.79
N ARG A 224 -15.98 -25.69 8.18
CA ARG A 224 -16.24 -24.24 8.19
C ARG A 224 -15.31 -23.50 9.15
N ALA A 225 -15.06 -24.03 10.34
CA ALA A 225 -14.09 -23.45 11.26
C ALA A 225 -12.67 -23.43 10.68
N ALA A 226 -12.26 -24.48 9.95
CA ALA A 226 -10.99 -24.51 9.24
C ALA A 226 -10.92 -23.47 8.10
N LEU A 227 -12.00 -23.33 7.33
CA LEU A 227 -12.11 -22.32 6.28
C LEU A 227 -12.04 -20.90 6.83
N MET A 228 -12.72 -20.60 7.94
CA MET A 228 -12.64 -19.29 8.62
C MET A 228 -11.20 -18.95 9.01
N ASN A 229 -10.47 -19.90 9.61
CA ASN A 229 -9.07 -19.68 9.99
C ASN A 229 -8.15 -19.45 8.78
N SER A 230 -8.40 -20.11 7.64
CA SER A 230 -7.64 -19.87 6.40
C SER A 230 -7.95 -18.49 5.82
N LEU A 231 -9.24 -18.14 5.78
CA LEU A 231 -9.72 -16.86 5.26
C LEU A 231 -9.15 -15.67 6.01
N GLU A 232 -9.00 -15.74 7.34
CA GLU A 232 -8.48 -14.62 8.14
C GLU A 232 -7.11 -14.11 7.63
N ASN A 233 -6.15 -15.03 7.42
CA ASN A 233 -4.81 -14.66 6.95
C ASN A 233 -4.81 -14.19 5.50
N GLU A 234 -5.61 -14.84 4.65
CA GLU A 234 -5.72 -14.50 3.23
C GLU A 234 -6.36 -13.12 3.04
N LEU A 235 -7.42 -12.82 3.78
CA LEU A 235 -8.11 -11.53 3.76
C LEU A 235 -7.21 -10.42 4.32
N LEU A 236 -6.46 -10.68 5.40
CA LEU A 236 -5.52 -9.69 5.96
C LEU A 236 -4.41 -9.35 4.95
N ALA A 237 -3.86 -10.34 4.26
CA ALA A 237 -2.84 -10.13 3.24
C ALA A 237 -3.38 -9.32 2.05
N GLU A 238 -4.60 -9.64 1.59
CA GLU A 238 -5.26 -8.90 0.51
C GLU A 238 -5.58 -7.46 0.93
N LEU A 239 -6.16 -7.26 2.12
CA LEU A 239 -6.46 -5.94 2.65
C LEU A 239 -5.21 -5.08 2.81
N THR A 240 -4.11 -5.66 3.33
CA THR A 240 -2.81 -4.98 3.46
C THR A 240 -2.27 -4.58 2.08
N GLY A 241 -2.44 -5.42 1.06
CA GLY A 241 -2.06 -5.10 -0.32
C GLY A 241 -2.87 -3.96 -0.95
N HIS A 242 -4.06 -3.67 -0.42
CA HIS A 242 -4.92 -2.57 -0.85
C HIS A 242 -4.71 -1.27 -0.06
N VAL A 243 -3.85 -1.25 0.97
CA VAL A 243 -3.55 -0.02 1.73
C VAL A 243 -2.84 0.99 0.81
N PRO A 244 -3.39 2.20 0.63
CA PRO A 244 -2.77 3.22 -0.21
C PRO A 244 -1.43 3.69 0.33
N GLN A 245 -0.55 4.16 -0.55
CA GLN A 245 0.72 4.76 -0.14
C GLN A 245 0.48 5.97 0.78
N GLY A 246 1.23 6.05 1.89
CA GLY A 246 1.09 7.12 2.87
C GLY A 246 0.00 6.89 3.91
N TYR A 247 -0.70 5.76 3.85
CA TYR A 247 -1.65 5.32 4.87
C TYR A 247 -1.05 4.20 5.73
N VAL A 248 -1.60 4.03 6.93
CA VAL A 248 -1.24 2.96 7.86
C VAL A 248 -2.49 2.23 8.32
N LEU A 249 -2.36 0.90 8.41
CA LEU A 249 -3.33 0.01 9.01
C LEU A 249 -2.80 -0.42 10.39
N LEU A 250 -3.48 -0.01 11.46
CA LEU A 250 -3.07 -0.34 12.82
C LEU A 250 -3.61 -1.71 13.25
N ALA A 251 -2.92 -2.35 14.20
CA ALA A 251 -3.45 -3.53 14.87
C ALA A 251 -4.79 -3.21 15.55
N GLY A 252 -5.80 -4.06 15.36
CA GLY A 252 -7.16 -3.83 15.88
C GLY A 252 -8.03 -2.88 15.04
N ALA A 253 -7.52 -2.38 13.91
CA ALA A 253 -8.29 -1.60 12.94
C ALA A 253 -8.99 -2.46 11.87
N THR A 254 -9.07 -3.77 12.06
CA THR A 254 -9.72 -4.72 11.15
C THR A 254 -10.85 -5.49 11.85
N GLU A 255 -11.86 -5.85 11.07
CA GLU A 255 -12.98 -6.69 11.52
C GLU A 255 -13.36 -7.64 10.38
N THR A 256 -13.52 -8.91 10.71
CA THR A 256 -13.91 -9.96 9.75
C THR A 256 -15.31 -10.46 10.06
N THR A 257 -16.14 -10.54 9.03
CA THR A 257 -17.46 -11.15 9.08
C THR A 257 -17.49 -12.38 8.19
N TYR A 258 -18.18 -13.43 8.63
CA TYR A 258 -18.26 -14.70 7.93
C TYR A 258 -19.71 -15.03 7.59
N ALA A 259 -19.93 -15.49 6.36
CA ALA A 259 -21.24 -15.86 5.86
C ALA A 259 -21.17 -17.29 5.28
N PRO A 260 -21.93 -18.24 5.85
CA PRO A 260 -21.99 -19.60 5.32
C PRO A 260 -22.70 -19.61 3.97
N LEU A 261 -22.07 -20.25 2.98
CA LEU A 261 -22.68 -20.49 1.68
C LEU A 261 -23.19 -21.93 1.60
N SER A 262 -24.19 -22.16 0.75
CA SER A 262 -24.72 -23.50 0.50
C SER A 262 -23.64 -24.42 -0.04
N THR A 263 -23.56 -25.62 0.54
CA THR A 263 -22.69 -26.70 0.07
C THR A 263 -23.06 -27.08 -1.35
N THR A 264 -22.08 -27.18 -2.23
CA THR A 264 -22.27 -27.58 -3.62
C THR A 264 -21.77 -29.00 -3.87
N ALA A 265 -22.11 -29.57 -5.03
CA ALA A 265 -21.50 -30.81 -5.48
C ALA A 265 -19.99 -30.58 -5.69
N GLY A 266 -19.16 -31.45 -5.10
CA GLY A 266 -17.72 -31.45 -5.34
C GLY A 266 -17.38 -32.03 -6.71
N ALA A 267 -16.08 -32.27 -6.96
CA ALA A 267 -15.59 -32.81 -8.23
C ALA A 267 -16.22 -34.19 -8.60
N ASN A 268 -16.76 -34.91 -7.63
CA ASN A 268 -17.33 -36.25 -7.77
C ASN A 268 -18.58 -36.38 -6.90
N SER A 269 -19.45 -37.35 -7.19
CA SER A 269 -20.72 -37.59 -6.44
C SER A 269 -20.54 -37.87 -4.94
N ASP A 270 -19.35 -38.29 -4.53
CA ASP A 270 -19.06 -38.70 -3.16
C ASP A 270 -18.48 -37.55 -2.31
N LEU A 271 -18.33 -36.37 -2.91
CA LEU A 271 -17.74 -35.19 -2.28
C LEU A 271 -18.75 -34.03 -2.26
N GLY A 272 -18.92 -33.42 -1.09
CA GLY A 272 -19.55 -32.12 -0.95
C GLY A 272 -18.48 -31.03 -0.85
N GLU A 273 -18.73 -29.88 -1.45
CA GLU A 273 -17.88 -28.70 -1.34
C GLU A 273 -18.49 -27.74 -0.34
N VAL A 274 -17.91 -27.69 0.86
CA VAL A 274 -18.30 -26.71 1.90
C VAL A 274 -17.67 -25.38 1.52
N ARG A 275 -18.47 -24.32 1.61
CA ARG A 275 -18.09 -22.98 1.15
C ARG A 275 -18.36 -21.97 2.26
N GLU A 276 -17.40 -21.08 2.46
CA GLU A 276 -17.49 -19.98 3.40
C GLU A 276 -17.07 -18.69 2.72
N GLN A 277 -17.87 -17.63 2.86
CA GLN A 277 -17.48 -16.29 2.46
C GLN A 277 -16.96 -15.54 3.68
N GLY A 278 -15.75 -15.00 3.60
CA GLY A 278 -15.23 -14.05 4.56
C GLY A 278 -15.16 -12.65 3.94
N THR A 279 -15.62 -11.66 4.68
CA THR A 279 -15.54 -10.25 4.32
C THR A 279 -14.77 -9.54 5.42
N MET A 280 -13.59 -9.02 5.09
CA MET A 280 -12.76 -8.24 6.02
C MET A 280 -12.84 -6.77 5.68
N ARG A 281 -13.11 -5.96 6.71
CA ARG A 281 -13.10 -4.51 6.65
C ARG A 281 -11.96 -3.99 7.49
N GLY A 282 -11.27 -2.98 6.98
CA GLY A 282 -10.16 -2.33 7.66
C GLY A 282 -10.29 -0.81 7.57
N VAL A 283 -9.89 -0.13 8.64
CA VAL A 283 -9.77 1.33 8.66
C VAL A 283 -8.31 1.71 8.50
N VAL A 284 -8.03 2.51 7.49
CA VAL A 284 -6.70 3.06 7.26
C VAL A 284 -6.69 4.56 7.56
N LEU A 285 -5.58 5.02 8.11
CA LEU A 285 -5.37 6.41 8.54
C LEU A 285 -4.16 6.97 7.80
N PRO A 286 -4.16 8.22 7.32
CA PRO A 286 -2.96 8.82 6.76
C PRO A 286 -1.86 8.88 7.82
N ASN A 287 -0.69 8.31 7.49
CA ASN A 287 0.42 8.15 8.43
C ASN A 287 0.85 9.51 9.03
N ALA A 288 0.99 10.54 8.20
CA ALA A 288 1.40 11.87 8.64
C ALA A 288 0.35 12.55 9.57
N LEU A 289 -0.95 12.42 9.26
CA LEU A 289 -2.00 12.99 10.09
C LEU A 289 -2.12 12.27 11.43
N LEU A 290 -2.00 10.95 11.42
CA LEU A 290 -2.00 10.15 12.64
C LEU A 290 -0.77 10.47 13.52
N ALA A 291 0.42 10.57 12.92
CA ALA A 291 1.65 10.96 13.61
C ALA A 291 1.49 12.32 14.30
N LYS A 292 0.96 13.32 13.57
CA LYS A 292 0.68 14.66 14.09
C LYS A 292 -0.33 14.62 15.24
N ALA A 293 -1.41 13.86 15.11
CA ALA A 293 -2.41 13.73 16.16
C ALA A 293 -1.82 13.14 17.45
N ILE A 294 -1.01 12.08 17.34
CA ILE A 294 -0.34 11.45 18.48
C ILE A 294 0.70 12.39 19.08
N ALA A 295 1.53 13.05 18.25
CA ALA A 295 2.53 14.00 18.70
C ALA A 295 1.90 15.15 19.50
N THR A 296 0.81 15.72 18.99
CA THR A 296 0.06 16.80 19.64
C THR A 296 -0.52 16.37 20.99
N ALA A 297 -0.97 15.12 21.10
CA ALA A 297 -1.57 14.58 22.31
C ALA A 297 -0.54 14.15 23.37
N ALA A 298 0.64 13.68 22.97
CA ALA A 298 1.59 12.99 23.85
C ALA A 298 2.93 13.71 24.06
N LEU A 299 3.35 14.61 23.15
CA LEU A 299 4.63 15.31 23.23
C LEU A 299 4.40 16.79 23.62
N ALA A 300 4.92 17.20 24.77
CA ALA A 300 4.72 18.56 25.30
C ALA A 300 5.51 19.64 24.53
N ASP A 301 6.56 19.25 23.82
CA ASP A 301 7.48 20.07 23.04
C ASP A 301 7.19 20.04 21.53
N TYR A 302 6.05 19.45 21.12
CA TYR A 302 5.67 19.40 19.72
C TYR A 302 5.15 20.76 19.23
N HIS A 303 5.77 21.28 18.18
CA HIS A 303 5.50 22.63 17.63
C HIS A 303 4.98 22.58 16.18
N ASP A 304 4.07 21.65 15.91
CA ASP A 304 3.41 21.44 14.61
C ASP A 304 4.39 21.19 13.44
N GLU A 305 5.50 20.54 13.75
CA GLU A 305 6.48 20.10 12.76
C GLU A 305 5.98 18.90 11.96
N SER A 306 6.45 18.76 10.72
CA SER A 306 6.03 17.65 9.86
C SER A 306 6.60 16.34 10.40
N VAL A 307 5.73 15.38 10.73
CA VAL A 307 6.10 14.09 11.33
C VAL A 307 5.38 12.92 10.67
N THR A 308 5.96 11.73 10.81
CA THR A 308 5.45 10.45 10.30
C THR A 308 5.65 9.37 11.36
N LEU A 309 4.86 8.29 11.29
CA LEU A 309 5.08 7.10 12.14
C LEU A 309 6.02 6.14 11.44
N GLU A 310 6.97 5.57 12.17
CA GLU A 310 7.72 4.41 11.68
C GLU A 310 6.81 3.19 11.49
N GLU A 311 7.20 2.34 10.53
CA GLU A 311 6.48 1.10 10.20
C GLU A 311 6.39 0.15 11.40
N GLU A 312 7.46 0.07 12.21
CA GLU A 312 7.52 -0.73 13.43
C GLU A 312 6.98 0.09 14.62
N ASN A 313 5.66 0.14 14.76
CA ASN A 313 5.02 0.70 15.96
C ASN A 313 4.16 -0.36 16.67
N GLU A 314 4.06 -0.25 17.99
CA GLU A 314 3.28 -1.16 18.83
C GLU A 314 1.89 -0.59 19.15
N LEU A 315 1.36 0.25 18.25
CA LEU A 315 0.07 0.90 18.45
C LEU A 315 -1.08 -0.08 18.17
N ILE A 316 -1.95 -0.19 19.17
CA ILE A 316 -3.20 -0.94 19.08
C ILE A 316 -4.35 0.06 19.05
N LEU A 317 -5.12 -0.01 17.97
CA LEU A 317 -6.37 0.72 17.81
C LEU A 317 -7.51 -0.10 18.41
N LYS A 318 -8.32 0.56 19.23
CA LYS A 318 -9.55 -0.02 19.76
C LYS A 318 -10.74 0.88 19.40
N PRO A 319 -11.68 0.41 18.55
CA PRO A 319 -12.92 1.14 18.27
C PRO A 319 -13.72 1.36 19.55
N SER A 320 -14.37 2.52 19.69
CA SER A 320 -15.26 2.77 20.85
C SER A 320 -16.55 1.93 20.80
N ALA A 321 -17.00 1.53 19.60
CA ALA A 321 -18.16 0.66 19.41
C ALA A 321 -17.88 -0.41 18.33
N THR A 322 -18.12 -0.08 17.06
CA THR A 322 -17.82 -0.92 15.89
C THR A 322 -16.92 -0.16 14.92
N LEU A 323 -16.30 -0.85 13.97
CA LEU A 323 -15.61 -0.16 12.88
C LEU A 323 -16.62 0.58 12.00
N PRO A 324 -16.24 1.76 11.48
CA PRO A 324 -17.10 2.59 10.65
C PRO A 324 -17.40 1.89 9.33
N LEU A 325 -18.60 2.14 8.81
CA LEU A 325 -18.98 1.85 7.43
C LEU A 325 -18.39 2.91 6.48
N PRO A 326 -18.28 2.62 5.17
CA PRO A 326 -17.79 3.57 4.19
C PRO A 326 -18.55 4.92 4.17
N ASP A 327 -19.82 4.91 4.55
CA ASP A 327 -20.69 6.10 4.57
C ASP A 327 -20.69 6.83 5.93
N ASP A 328 -19.99 6.32 6.95
CA ASP A 328 -19.96 6.95 8.26
C ASP A 328 -19.09 8.21 8.25
N GLU A 329 -19.59 9.31 8.82
CA GLU A 329 -18.86 10.58 8.83
C GLU A 329 -17.74 10.65 9.88
N LYS A 330 -17.88 9.87 10.97
CA LYS A 330 -17.00 9.96 12.14
C LYS A 330 -16.65 8.59 12.67
N PHE A 331 -15.40 8.47 13.11
CA PHE A 331 -14.89 7.28 13.75
C PHE A 331 -14.24 7.63 15.09
N PHE A 332 -14.76 7.04 16.16
CA PHE A 332 -14.24 7.21 17.52
C PHE A 332 -13.47 5.97 17.94
N PHE A 333 -12.23 6.16 18.37
CA PHE A 333 -11.36 5.07 18.79
C PHE A 333 -10.40 5.52 19.88
N THR A 334 -9.77 4.57 20.54
CA THR A 334 -8.69 4.80 21.49
C THR A 334 -7.42 4.13 20.99
N LEU A 335 -6.26 4.77 21.22
CA LEU A 335 -4.96 4.18 20.95
C LEU A 335 -4.25 3.81 22.26
N SER A 336 -3.58 2.67 22.24
CA SER A 336 -2.72 2.20 23.31
C SER A 336 -1.43 1.63 22.73
N GLY A 337 -0.29 1.94 23.34
CA GLY A 337 1.02 1.44 22.92
C GLY A 337 2.06 2.54 22.75
N THR A 338 3.17 2.19 22.11
CA THR A 338 4.29 3.09 21.85
C THR A 338 4.42 3.39 20.35
N ALA A 339 4.49 4.67 20.04
CA ALA A 339 4.67 5.21 18.70
C ALA A 339 6.08 5.79 18.55
N ALA A 340 6.82 5.31 17.55
CA ALA A 340 8.03 5.99 17.08
C ALA A 340 7.62 7.05 16.05
N ILE A 341 7.74 8.32 16.43
CA ILE A 341 7.41 9.49 15.61
C ILE A 341 8.72 10.07 15.06
N VAL A 342 8.83 10.10 13.74
CA VAL A 342 10.01 10.57 13.03
C VAL A 342 9.70 11.84 12.26
N SER A 343 10.57 12.84 12.38
CA SER A 343 10.45 14.08 11.64
C SER A 343 10.59 13.85 10.13
N SER A 344 9.68 14.45 9.37
CA SER A 344 9.66 14.38 7.91
C SER A 344 10.71 15.33 7.34
N ILE A 345 11.64 14.77 6.57
CA ILE A 345 12.70 15.53 5.90
C ILE A 345 12.32 15.72 4.44
N GLU A 346 12.31 16.98 4.00
CA GLU A 346 12.13 17.35 2.59
C GLU A 346 13.51 17.43 1.91
N PRO A 347 13.90 16.45 1.06
CA PRO A 347 15.25 16.37 0.48
C PRO A 347 15.60 17.59 -0.39
N SER A 348 14.59 18.12 -1.08
CA SER A 348 14.73 19.30 -1.95
C SER A 348 15.12 20.55 -1.16
N ARG A 349 14.55 20.75 0.04
CA ARG A 349 14.88 21.86 0.93
C ARG A 349 16.32 21.78 1.44
N ILE A 350 16.79 20.58 1.81
CA ILE A 350 18.17 20.37 2.25
C ILE A 350 19.16 20.64 1.13
N SER A 351 18.96 20.01 -0.05
CA SER A 351 19.87 20.18 -1.20
C SER A 351 19.99 21.65 -1.63
N ALA A 352 18.88 22.40 -1.65
CA ALA A 352 18.88 23.82 -1.99
C ALA A 352 19.62 24.67 -0.94
N ALA A 353 19.50 24.34 0.35
CA ALA A 353 20.13 25.11 1.43
C ALA A 353 21.66 24.99 1.44
N ILE A 354 22.20 23.84 1.03
CA ILE A 354 23.64 23.55 1.07
C ILE A 354 24.33 23.72 -0.29
N ALA A 355 23.58 23.97 -1.37
CA ALA A 355 24.13 24.20 -2.70
C ALA A 355 25.14 25.36 -2.71
N GLY A 356 26.30 25.13 -3.32
CA GLY A 356 27.42 26.10 -3.38
C GLY A 356 28.06 26.42 -2.03
N LYS A 357 27.66 25.77 -0.92
CA LYS A 357 28.24 26.01 0.41
C LYS A 357 29.50 25.17 0.63
N SER A 358 30.39 25.68 1.47
CA SER A 358 31.49 24.86 1.99
C SER A 358 30.99 23.79 2.94
N ARG A 359 31.79 22.73 3.17
CA ARG A 359 31.44 21.68 4.13
C ARG A 359 31.10 22.21 5.53
N ALA A 360 31.88 23.19 6.01
CA ALA A 360 31.68 23.77 7.33
C ALA A 360 30.39 24.60 7.42
N GLU A 361 30.07 25.36 6.37
CA GLU A 361 28.81 26.11 6.29
C GLU A 361 27.60 25.18 6.18
N ALA A 362 27.69 24.14 5.35
CA ALA A 362 26.64 23.13 5.21
C ALA A 362 26.35 22.45 6.56
N GLU A 363 27.39 22.09 7.32
CA GLU A 363 27.23 21.50 8.66
C GLU A 363 26.52 22.46 9.63
N LEU A 364 26.88 23.75 9.62
CA LEU A 364 26.21 24.75 10.45
C LEU A 364 24.75 24.95 10.06
N ILE A 365 24.46 24.98 8.76
CA ILE A 365 23.11 25.10 8.22
C ILE A 365 22.26 23.91 8.68
N LEU A 366 22.76 22.68 8.53
CA LEU A 366 22.02 21.46 8.90
C LEU A 366 21.74 21.38 10.41
N LYS A 367 22.67 21.85 11.25
CA LYS A 367 22.46 21.95 12.71
C LYS A 367 21.33 22.90 13.12
N GLN A 368 20.85 23.77 12.23
CA GLN A 368 19.73 24.68 12.50
C GLN A 368 18.37 24.03 12.16
N TYR A 369 18.34 22.85 11.55
CA TYR A 369 17.11 22.14 11.21
C TYR A 369 16.70 21.25 12.40
N PRO A 370 15.62 21.56 13.13
CA PRO A 370 15.16 20.74 14.24
C PRO A 370 14.76 19.32 13.82
N GLU A 371 14.39 19.12 12.55
CA GLU A 371 14.07 17.81 11.98
C GLU A 371 15.28 16.88 11.79
N VAL A 372 16.51 17.39 11.91
CA VAL A 372 17.75 16.63 11.65
C VAL A 372 18.47 16.31 12.96
N GLU A 373 18.64 15.02 13.26
CA GLU A 373 19.46 14.56 14.38
C GLU A 373 20.94 14.50 14.00
N GLU A 374 21.24 13.88 12.85
CA GLU A 374 22.61 13.74 12.34
C GLU A 374 22.64 13.91 10.82
N ALA A 375 23.72 14.49 10.30
CA ALA A 375 23.94 14.58 8.86
C ALA A 375 25.39 14.23 8.50
N VAL A 376 25.54 13.28 7.58
CA VAL A 376 26.84 12.85 7.03
C VAL A 376 27.01 13.44 5.62
N LEU A 377 28.04 14.28 5.48
CA LEU A 377 28.36 15.01 4.26
C LEU A 377 29.45 14.30 3.45
N ILE A 378 29.11 13.81 2.24
CA ILE A 378 30.02 13.08 1.35
C ILE A 378 30.17 13.87 0.04
N LEU A 379 31.38 14.37 -0.22
CA LEU A 379 31.71 15.12 -1.44
C LEU A 379 32.47 14.23 -2.41
N ARG A 380 32.07 14.22 -3.69
CA ARG A 380 32.76 13.50 -4.76
C ARG A 380 33.22 14.48 -5.86
N PRO A 381 34.52 14.49 -6.19
CA PRO A 381 35.61 13.74 -5.56
C PRO A 381 35.96 14.23 -4.14
N PHE A 382 36.57 13.36 -3.33
CA PHE A 382 36.77 13.57 -1.88
C PHE A 382 37.63 14.79 -1.49
N TRP A 383 38.43 15.30 -2.42
CA TRP A 383 39.26 16.49 -2.22
C TRP A 383 38.50 17.81 -2.37
N ARG A 384 37.22 17.77 -2.77
CA ARG A 384 36.40 18.97 -2.91
C ARG A 384 35.97 19.48 -1.52
N SER A 385 36.02 20.80 -1.33
CA SER A 385 35.63 21.47 -0.08
C SER A 385 34.25 22.15 -0.14
N VAL A 386 33.67 22.24 -1.34
CA VAL A 386 32.44 22.98 -1.64
C VAL A 386 31.46 22.07 -2.38
N PHE A 387 30.19 22.16 -2.00
CA PHE A 387 29.08 21.48 -2.65
C PHE A 387 28.86 22.01 -4.08
N PRO A 388 28.34 21.20 -5.01
CA PRO A 388 27.89 21.70 -6.32
C PRO A 388 26.90 22.87 -6.17
N ASP A 389 26.98 23.86 -7.06
CA ASP A 389 26.04 24.99 -7.09
C ASP A 389 24.64 24.56 -7.57
N ASP A 390 24.59 23.47 -8.34
CA ASP A 390 23.35 22.87 -8.84
C ASP A 390 22.81 21.88 -7.80
N PRO A 391 21.65 22.14 -7.16
CA PRO A 391 21.06 21.26 -6.16
C PRO A 391 20.76 19.86 -6.69
N SER A 392 20.53 19.68 -8.00
CA SER A 392 20.25 18.37 -8.59
C SER A 392 21.46 17.43 -8.56
N LYS A 393 22.67 17.97 -8.39
CA LYS A 393 23.90 17.18 -8.21
C LYS A 393 24.15 16.79 -6.75
N ILE A 394 23.23 17.12 -5.85
CA ILE A 394 23.27 16.82 -4.42
C ILE A 394 22.17 15.79 -4.13
N SER A 395 22.57 14.54 -3.94
CA SER A 395 21.66 13.49 -3.53
C SER A 395 21.49 13.55 -2.01
N VAL A 396 20.25 13.64 -1.54
CA VAL A 396 19.93 13.59 -0.11
C VAL A 396 19.22 12.28 0.17
N GLU A 397 19.80 11.46 1.04
CA GLU A 397 19.29 10.15 1.42
C GLU A 397 18.89 10.19 2.90
N THR A 398 17.63 9.89 3.19
CA THR A 398 17.15 9.80 4.58
C THR A 398 17.43 8.40 5.09
N LEU A 399 18.28 8.28 6.11
CA LEU A 399 18.55 7.00 6.76
C LEU A 399 17.39 6.66 7.71
N LYS A 400 16.93 5.40 7.70
CA LYS A 400 16.01 4.90 8.73
C LYS A 400 16.70 5.09 10.09
N GLY A 401 16.00 5.70 11.05
CA GLY A 401 16.55 6.04 12.35
C GLY A 401 17.22 4.83 12.98
N ALA A 402 18.49 4.95 13.35
CA ALA A 402 19.15 3.90 14.10
C ALA A 402 18.57 3.92 15.52
N SER A 403 17.61 3.04 15.77
CA SER A 403 17.21 2.64 17.13
C SER A 403 18.46 2.46 17.98
N ARG A 404 18.60 3.30 19.01
CA ARG A 404 19.60 3.14 20.07
C ARG A 404 18.91 2.98 21.41
#